data_AF-A0A814P348-F1
#
_entry.id   AF-A0A814P348-F1
#
_cell.length_a   1.000
_cell.length_b   1.000
_cell.length_c   1.000
_cell.angle_alpha   90.00
_cell.angle_beta   90.00
_cell.angle_gamma   90.00
#
_symmetry.space_group_name_H-M   'P 1'
#
loop_
_entity.id
_entity.type
_entity.pdbx_description
1 polymer ?
#
loop_
_entity_poly.entity_id
_entity_poly.type
_entity_poly.pdbx_seq_one_letter_code
_entity_poly.pdbx_strand_id
1 'polypeptide(L)'
;MGRARAYVVHLDEQNGMYDSSGYDCEGYNKNDRDHQGFDRNGYNEAGYNKDGYNREGFDSSGYNEAGYSNAGYDRQGYDKNGYNSDGYDHQGYNMAGYNKDSYDRQGCVRTQYYCPTR
;
A
#
# COMPACT_ATOMS: atom_id res chain seq x y z
N MET A 1 10.03 72.57 -2.89
CA MET A 1 11.02 71.64 -2.31
C MET A 1 10.28 70.39 -1.89
N GLY A 2 10.06 69.46 -2.82
CA GLY A 2 9.30 68.24 -2.58
C GLY A 2 10.16 67.23 -1.82
N ARG A 3 9.74 66.87 -0.60
CA ARG A 3 10.31 65.74 0.12
C ARG A 3 9.77 64.46 -0.49
N ALA A 4 10.50 63.87 -1.42
CA ALA A 4 10.24 62.52 -1.88
C ALA A 4 10.44 61.57 -0.69
N ARG A 5 9.35 60.97 -0.20
CA ARG A 5 9.43 59.88 0.76
C ARG A 5 9.96 58.67 -0.02
N ALA A 6 11.22 58.30 0.23
CA ALA A 6 11.75 57.03 -0.22
C ALA A 6 11.03 55.93 0.56
N TYR A 7 10.08 55.26 -0.10
CA TYR A 7 9.57 54.00 0.39
C TYR A 7 10.70 52.99 0.18
N VAL A 8 11.33 52.57 1.28
CA VAL A 8 12.14 51.35 1.26
C VAL A 8 11.14 50.21 1.06
N VAL A 9 10.93 49.85 -0.20
CA VAL A 9 10.28 48.59 -0.53
C VAL A 9 11.28 47.52 -0.09
N HIS A 10 11.05 46.93 1.08
CA HIS A 10 11.63 45.64 1.38
C HIS A 10 11.02 44.67 0.36
N LEU A 11 11.72 44.49 -0.76
CA LEU A 11 11.47 43.39 -1.67
C LEU A 11 11.97 42.16 -0.95
N ASP A 12 11.09 41.55 -0.17
CA ASP A 12 11.29 40.17 0.25
C ASP A 12 11.32 39.38 -1.06
N GLU A 13 12.50 38.93 -1.49
CA GLU A 13 12.80 38.26 -2.77
C GLU A 13 11.95 36.99 -3.06
N GLN A 14 11.03 36.63 -2.16
CA GLN A 14 10.21 35.42 -2.23
C GLN A 14 8.77 35.67 -2.72
N ASN A 15 8.37 36.93 -2.96
CA ASN A 15 6.98 37.31 -3.29
C ASN A 15 6.57 37.08 -4.76
N GLY A 16 7.34 36.29 -5.53
CA GLY A 16 7.13 36.10 -6.97
C GLY A 16 6.69 34.70 -7.41
N MET A 17 6.54 33.73 -6.49
CA MET A 17 6.31 32.33 -6.87
C MET A 17 4.94 31.78 -6.48
N TYR A 18 4.17 32.44 -5.61
CA TYR A 18 2.90 31.92 -5.09
C TYR A 18 1.74 32.88 -5.40
N ASP A 19 0.58 32.32 -5.74
CA ASP A 19 -0.66 33.04 -6.00
C ASP A 19 -1.30 33.58 -4.70
N SER A 20 -2.45 34.26 -4.83
CA SER A 20 -3.22 34.77 -3.68
C SER A 20 -3.71 33.67 -2.73
N SER A 21 -3.74 32.43 -3.18
CA SER A 21 -4.11 31.25 -2.40
C SER A 21 -2.89 30.59 -1.74
N GLY A 22 -1.67 31.06 -2.01
CA GLY A 22 -0.43 30.57 -1.43
C GLY A 22 0.15 29.35 -2.14
N TYR A 23 -0.19 29.13 -3.41
CA TYR A 23 0.27 28.01 -4.24
C TYR A 23 1.11 28.51 -5.42
N ASP A 24 2.13 27.74 -5.79
CA ASP A 24 2.99 28.06 -6.92
C ASP A 24 2.30 27.81 -8.28
N CYS A 25 2.98 28.15 -9.37
CA CYS A 25 2.45 27.92 -10.72
C CYS A 25 2.25 26.43 -11.06
N GLU A 26 2.81 25.52 -10.25
CA GLU A 26 2.63 24.08 -10.36
C GLU A 26 1.52 23.57 -9.41
N GLY A 27 0.93 24.44 -8.58
CA GLY A 27 -0.15 24.12 -7.66
C GLY A 27 0.31 23.61 -6.29
N TYR A 28 1.55 23.88 -5.88
CA TYR A 28 2.12 23.46 -4.60
C TYR A 28 2.32 24.64 -3.65
N ASN A 29 1.97 24.47 -2.38
CA ASN A 29 2.22 25.48 -1.36
C ASN A 29 3.71 25.50 -0.92
N LYS A 30 4.06 26.44 -0.04
CA LYS A 30 5.40 26.57 0.54
C LYS A 30 5.96 25.34 1.27
N ASN A 31 5.11 24.35 1.57
CA ASN A 31 5.50 23.08 2.18
C ASN A 31 5.58 21.95 1.13
N ASP A 32 5.63 22.29 -0.16
CA ASP A 32 5.62 21.37 -1.31
C ASP A 32 4.40 20.44 -1.35
N ARG A 33 3.23 20.94 -0.94
CA ARG A 33 1.96 20.19 -0.95
C ARG A 33 0.93 20.79 -1.88
N ASP A 34 0.25 19.93 -2.65
CA ASP A 34 -0.88 20.33 -3.49
C ASP A 34 -2.12 20.70 -2.65
N HIS A 35 -3.19 21.15 -3.31
CA HIS A 35 -4.48 21.45 -2.66
C HIS A 35 -5.11 20.26 -1.92
N GLN A 36 -4.71 19.04 -2.26
CA GLN A 36 -5.19 17.81 -1.65
C GLN A 36 -4.23 17.28 -0.55
N GLY A 37 -3.12 17.98 -0.28
CA GLY A 37 -2.13 17.62 0.74
C GLY A 37 -1.08 16.61 0.28
N PHE A 38 -0.98 16.31 -1.01
CA PHE A 38 0.03 15.40 -1.56
C PHE A 38 1.30 16.15 -1.93
N ASP A 39 2.46 15.53 -1.69
CA ASP A 39 3.75 16.06 -2.12
C ASP A 39 3.89 15.99 -3.65
N ARG A 40 4.98 16.54 -4.19
CA ARG A 40 5.32 16.48 -5.62
C ARG A 40 5.46 15.05 -6.17
N ASN A 41 5.64 14.06 -5.30
CA ASN A 41 5.68 12.64 -5.67
C ASN A 41 4.29 11.97 -5.58
N GLY A 42 3.25 12.71 -5.21
CA GLY A 42 1.89 12.22 -5.08
C GLY A 42 1.57 11.51 -3.76
N TYR A 43 2.35 11.74 -2.67
CA TYR A 43 2.15 11.10 -1.36
C TYR A 43 1.74 12.10 -0.28
N ASN A 44 0.77 11.75 0.56
CA ASN A 44 0.33 12.55 1.70
C ASN A 44 1.39 12.55 2.83
N GLU A 45 1.10 13.23 3.94
CA GLU A 45 2.01 13.31 5.09
C GLU A 45 2.28 11.95 5.74
N ALA A 46 1.30 11.05 5.70
CA ALA A 46 1.45 9.67 6.16
C ALA A 46 2.22 8.78 5.15
N GLY A 47 2.63 9.31 4.00
CA GLY A 47 3.40 8.59 2.99
C GLY A 47 2.58 7.71 2.06
N TYR A 48 1.27 7.93 1.94
CA TYR A 48 0.36 7.19 1.06
C TYR A 48 -0.08 8.03 -0.13
N ASN A 49 -0.21 7.40 -1.30
CA ASN A 49 -0.74 8.03 -2.50
C ASN A 49 -2.27 8.21 -2.44
N LYS A 50 -2.85 8.75 -3.52
CA LYS A 50 -4.31 8.98 -3.63
C LYS A 50 -5.13 7.69 -3.53
N ASP A 51 -4.55 6.57 -3.93
CA ASP A 51 -5.16 5.24 -3.89
C ASP A 51 -4.97 4.56 -2.53
N GLY A 52 -4.24 5.19 -1.59
CA GLY A 52 -4.02 4.67 -0.25
C GLY A 52 -2.84 3.71 -0.11
N TYR A 53 -1.91 3.68 -1.08
CA TYR A 53 -0.70 2.84 -1.06
C TYR A 53 0.55 3.66 -0.75
N ASN A 54 1.44 3.10 0.07
CA ASN A 54 2.72 3.71 0.38
C ASN A 54 3.68 3.64 -0.82
N ARG A 55 4.89 4.19 -0.66
CA ARG A 55 5.93 4.17 -1.71
C ARG A 55 6.39 2.76 -2.13
N GLU A 56 6.13 1.76 -1.30
CA GLU A 56 6.42 0.34 -1.58
C GLU A 56 5.23 -0.37 -2.24
N GLY A 57 4.10 0.32 -2.44
CA GLY A 57 2.90 -0.23 -3.07
C GLY A 57 1.98 -0.98 -2.11
N PHE A 58 2.09 -0.76 -0.80
CA PHE A 58 1.26 -1.41 0.22
C PHE A 58 0.32 -0.42 0.92
N ASP A 59 -0.91 -0.84 1.18
CA ASP A 59 -1.90 -0.09 1.96
C ASP A 59 -1.51 -0.01 3.44
N SER A 60 -2.29 0.72 4.23
CA SER A 60 -2.06 0.83 5.67
C SER A 60 -2.20 -0.48 6.44
N SER A 61 -2.79 -1.52 5.83
CA SER A 61 -2.87 -2.87 6.37
C SER A 61 -1.72 -3.76 5.90
N GLY A 62 -0.79 -3.26 5.08
CA GLY A 62 0.35 -4.00 4.56
C GLY A 62 0.05 -4.87 3.34
N TYR A 63 -1.04 -4.60 2.60
CA TYR A 63 -1.44 -5.34 1.40
C TYR A 63 -1.28 -4.50 0.13
N ASN A 64 -0.79 -5.12 -0.93
CA ASN A 64 -0.68 -4.47 -2.23
C ASN A 64 -2.05 -4.33 -2.92
N GLU A 65 -2.05 -3.73 -4.11
CA GLU A 65 -3.25 -3.54 -4.92
C GLU A 65 -3.97 -4.87 -5.25
N ALA A 66 -3.22 -5.95 -5.42
CA ALA A 66 -3.77 -7.29 -5.64
C ALA A 66 -4.28 -7.96 -4.35
N GLY A 67 -4.19 -7.30 -3.19
CA GLY A 67 -4.65 -7.82 -1.90
C GLY A 67 -3.69 -8.77 -1.21
N TYR A 68 -2.41 -8.82 -1.61
CA TYR A 68 -1.37 -9.67 -1.03
C TYR A 68 -0.41 -8.85 -0.17
N SER A 69 -0.04 -9.42 0.97
CA SER A 69 1.01 -8.90 1.85
C SER A 69 2.38 -8.98 1.20
N ASN A 70 3.38 -8.33 1.80
CA ASN A 70 4.77 -8.44 1.36
C ASN A 70 5.30 -9.89 1.40
N ALA A 71 4.71 -10.75 2.23
CA ALA A 71 5.02 -12.17 2.28
C ALA A 71 4.31 -13.01 1.17
N GLY A 72 3.48 -12.38 0.34
CA GLY A 72 2.76 -13.03 -0.75
C GLY A 72 1.46 -13.74 -0.35
N TYR A 73 0.95 -13.47 0.86
CA TYR A 73 -0.32 -14.03 1.36
C TYR A 73 -1.42 -12.98 1.34
N ASP A 74 -2.63 -13.40 0.97
CA ASP A 74 -3.84 -12.59 1.01
C ASP A 74 -4.27 -12.27 2.45
N ARG A 75 -5.39 -11.55 2.59
CA ARG A 75 -5.95 -11.19 3.91
C ARG A 75 -6.43 -12.40 4.73
N GLN A 76 -6.61 -13.56 4.10
CA GLN A 76 -7.00 -14.81 4.73
C GLN A 76 -5.78 -15.67 5.09
N GLY A 77 -4.57 -15.25 4.70
CA GLY A 77 -3.33 -15.95 4.98
C GLY A 77 -2.97 -17.00 3.94
N TYR A 78 -3.50 -16.92 2.72
CA TYR A 78 -3.24 -17.87 1.63
C TYR A 78 -2.46 -17.22 0.49
N ASP A 79 -1.53 -17.96 -0.09
CA ASP A 79 -0.76 -17.54 -1.25
C ASP A 79 -1.63 -17.49 -2.51
N LYS A 80 -1.06 -17.04 -3.62
CA LYS A 80 -1.72 -17.02 -4.93
C LYS A 80 -2.19 -18.39 -5.43
N ASN A 81 -1.68 -19.48 -4.87
CA ASN A 81 -2.08 -20.84 -5.20
C ASN A 81 -3.15 -21.38 -4.24
N GLY A 82 -3.57 -20.58 -3.25
CA GLY A 82 -4.58 -20.93 -2.26
C GLY A 82 -4.05 -21.73 -1.07
N TYR A 83 -2.74 -21.71 -0.80
CA TYR A 83 -2.11 -22.42 0.33
C TYR A 83 -1.58 -21.46 1.39
N ASN A 84 -1.77 -21.81 2.66
CA ASN A 84 -1.24 -21.03 3.78
C ASN A 84 0.27 -21.26 3.97
N SER A 85 0.85 -20.60 4.97
CA SER A 85 2.28 -20.73 5.31
C SER A 85 2.72 -22.15 5.67
N ASP A 86 1.77 -23.00 6.12
CA ASP A 86 2.02 -24.41 6.42
C ASP A 86 1.93 -25.30 5.16
N GLY A 87 1.57 -24.73 4.01
CA GLY A 87 1.39 -25.43 2.74
C GLY A 87 0.04 -26.15 2.60
N TYR A 88 -0.99 -25.74 3.33
CA TYR A 88 -2.34 -26.31 3.27
C TYR A 88 -3.36 -25.35 2.69
N ASP A 89 -4.28 -25.89 1.90
CA ASP A 89 -5.38 -25.13 1.32
C ASP A 89 -6.46 -24.77 2.35
N HIS A 90 -7.51 -24.11 1.88
CA HIS A 90 -8.67 -23.73 2.70
C HIS A 90 -9.42 -24.93 3.31
N GLN A 91 -9.21 -26.13 2.77
CA GLN A 91 -9.81 -27.37 3.23
C GLN A 91 -8.85 -28.18 4.12
N GLY A 92 -7.65 -27.66 4.39
CA GLY A 92 -6.66 -28.31 5.23
C GLY A 92 -5.85 -29.40 4.52
N TYR A 93 -5.77 -29.37 3.18
CA TYR A 93 -5.02 -30.33 2.37
C TYR A 93 -3.80 -29.68 1.71
N ASN A 94 -2.68 -30.38 1.71
CA ASN A 94 -1.47 -29.95 1.01
C ASN A 94 -1.59 -30.10 -0.51
N MET A 95 -0.57 -29.66 -1.24
CA MET A 95 -0.53 -29.77 -2.71
C MET A 95 -0.60 -31.21 -3.23
N ALA A 96 -0.22 -32.20 -2.40
CA ALA A 96 -0.38 -33.62 -2.74
C ALA A 96 -1.78 -34.18 -2.40
N GLY A 97 -2.68 -33.37 -1.86
CA GLY A 97 -4.05 -33.74 -1.52
C GLY A 97 -4.23 -34.39 -0.15
N TYR A 98 -3.24 -34.29 0.76
CA TYR A 98 -3.28 -34.90 2.09
C TYR A 98 -3.34 -33.85 3.21
N ASN A 99 -4.10 -34.14 4.26
CA ASN A 99 -4.17 -33.32 5.46
C ASN A 99 -2.94 -33.52 6.37
N LYS A 100 -2.88 -32.78 7.48
CA LYS A 100 -1.80 -32.88 8.48
C LYS A 100 -1.64 -34.30 9.06
N ASP A 101 -2.72 -35.07 9.08
CA ASP A 101 -2.77 -36.45 9.58
C ASP A 101 -2.50 -37.50 8.47
N SER A 102 -2.03 -37.06 7.29
CA SER A 102 -1.72 -37.91 6.12
C SER A 102 -2.93 -38.60 5.47
N TYR A 103 -4.15 -38.13 5.72
CA TYR A 103 -5.36 -38.59 5.04
C TYR A 103 -5.68 -37.72 3.83
N ASP A 104 -6.07 -38.35 2.73
CA ASP A 104 -6.59 -37.65 1.57
C ASP A 104 -8.01 -37.13 1.78
N ARG A 105 -8.58 -36.52 0.74
CA ARG A 105 -9.97 -35.98 0.75
C ARG A 105 -11.05 -37.06 0.91
N GLN A 106 -10.71 -38.33 0.71
CA GLN A 106 -11.59 -39.48 0.85
C GLN A 106 -11.40 -40.20 2.19
N GLY A 107 -10.40 -39.80 3.00
CA GLY A 107 -10.07 -40.42 4.27
C GLY A 107 -9.10 -41.61 4.14
N CYS A 108 -8.33 -41.72 3.06
CA CYS A 108 -7.32 -42.76 2.86
C CYS A 108 -5.91 -42.25 3.20
N VAL A 109 -5.09 -43.07 3.86
CA VAL A 109 -3.74 -42.67 4.30
C VAL A 109 -2.73 -42.85 3.16
N ARG A 110 -1.83 -41.87 2.99
CA ARG A 110 -0.73 -41.89 1.99
C ARG A 110 0.09 -43.18 1.95
N THR A 111 0.19 -43.89 3.08
CA THR A 111 1.08 -45.04 3.27
C THR A 111 0.38 -46.40 3.23
N GLN A 112 -0.94 -46.48 3.02
CA GLN A 112 -1.67 -47.73 3.20
C GLN A 112 -2.49 -48.10 1.95
N TYR A 113 -2.29 -49.33 1.45
CA TYR A 113 -3.14 -50.04 0.48
C TYR A 113 -4.57 -50.33 1.00
N TYR A 114 -5.03 -49.60 2.02
CA TYR A 114 -6.28 -49.84 2.73
C TYR A 114 -7.04 -48.53 2.84
N CYS A 115 -7.95 -48.29 1.88
CA CYS A 115 -9.06 -47.38 2.06
C CYS A 115 -10.17 -48.16 2.79
N PRO A 116 -10.50 -47.85 4.06
CA PRO A 116 -11.72 -48.38 4.66
C PRO A 116 -12.91 -47.72 3.96
N THR A 117 -13.40 -48.34 2.88
CA THR A 117 -14.67 -47.97 2.25
C THR A 117 -15.79 -48.10 3.28
N ARG A 118 -16.60 -47.04 3.41
CA ARG A 118 -17.92 -47.14 4.04
C ARG A 118 -18.81 -48.13 3.32
#